data_AF-A0A2V7CEU6-F1
#
_entry.id   AF-A0A2V7CEU6-F1
#
_cell.length_a   1.000
_cell.length_b   1.000
_cell.length_c   1.000
_cell.angle_alpha   90.00
_cell.angle_beta   90.00
_cell.angle_gamma   90.00
#
_symmetry.space_group_name_H-M   'P 1'
#
loop_
_entity.id
_entity.type
_entity.pdbx_description
1 polymer ?
#
loop_
_entity_poly.entity_id
_entity_poly.type
_entity_poly.pdbx_seq_one_letter_code
_entity_poly.pdbx_strand_id
1 'polypeptide(L)'
;MAHRLALSTLAATCVLILLGGLVTNTGAALAVPDWPSTFGYNMVLFPWSRMVGGILYEHSHRLMGALVGLLTLALAGALWRAGGRLRRLGLVAVAVVLAQGVLGGLRVVLLEDTLAIIHGSLAQAFFALLAAIALLTAPRGRVAGAPVEPALKGLVVVATALLYAQIVFGALLTHAGRIDLHLAGAVLVFAMVPIVAARLRRTGDAVAAPVSRLLLVLLGVQLLLGVGSFLARFSSLWIPGEQITVTLLPVAHRLVGSLILGAIVVLAVRVSTAETDPQPIDRARRSHAASISGHTGSEPASRTPLQRSHAASLSGHPGPAPTSRTPLQQTRVDRAPRSHAASISGHPESAPTSRTPLQQTHAASISGHPGSEPPARHSLP
;
A
#
# COMPACT_ATOMS: atom_id res chain seq x y z
N MET A 1 15.48 16.99 -1.89
CA MET A 1 14.46 17.37 -2.90
C MET A 1 13.67 16.18 -3.41
N ALA A 2 14.27 15.21 -4.11
CA ALA A 2 13.56 14.06 -4.71
C ALA A 2 12.65 13.29 -3.76
N HIS A 3 13.08 13.02 -2.52
CA HIS A 3 12.25 12.34 -1.52
C HIS A 3 10.97 13.11 -1.17
N ARG A 4 11.08 14.44 -0.98
CA ARG A 4 9.91 15.30 -0.70
C ARG A 4 8.94 15.29 -1.87
N LEU A 5 9.45 15.40 -3.10
CA LEU A 5 8.63 15.29 -4.31
C LEU A 5 7.95 13.92 -4.44
N ALA A 6 8.66 12.83 -4.11
CA ALA A 6 8.07 11.49 -4.12
C ALA A 6 6.90 11.38 -3.13
N LEU A 7 7.07 11.89 -1.89
CA LEU A 7 6.01 11.92 -0.90
C LEU A 7 4.84 12.82 -1.31
N SER A 8 5.11 14.01 -1.87
CA SER A 8 4.06 14.90 -2.37
C SER A 8 3.28 14.28 -3.53
N THR A 9 3.97 13.62 -4.47
CA THR A 9 3.33 12.92 -5.60
C THR A 9 2.49 11.74 -5.12
N LEU A 10 3.02 10.95 -4.17
CA LEU A 10 2.30 9.83 -3.56
C LEU A 10 1.04 10.31 -2.82
N ALA A 11 1.13 11.39 -2.04
CA ALA A 11 0.00 11.98 -1.34
C ALA A 11 -1.06 12.54 -2.30
N ALA A 12 -0.64 13.26 -3.35
CA ALA A 12 -1.55 13.72 -4.40
C ALA A 12 -2.23 12.54 -5.12
N THR A 13 -1.51 11.43 -5.32
CA THR A 13 -2.07 10.21 -5.91
C THR A 13 -3.08 9.53 -4.99
N CYS A 14 -2.91 9.57 -3.66
CA CYS A 14 -3.98 9.14 -2.72
C CYS A 14 -5.26 9.92 -2.94
N VAL A 15 -5.16 11.25 -3.07
CA VAL A 15 -6.31 12.12 -3.34
C VAL A 15 -6.90 11.81 -4.71
N LEU A 16 -6.06 11.57 -5.73
CA LEU A 16 -6.52 11.18 -7.06
C LEU A 16 -7.33 9.88 -7.05
N ILE A 17 -6.88 8.86 -6.31
CA ILE A 17 -7.56 7.57 -6.15
C ILE A 17 -8.90 7.76 -5.42
N LEU A 18 -8.95 8.60 -4.38
CA LEU A 18 -10.20 8.96 -3.71
C LEU A 18 -11.20 9.59 -4.69
N LEU A 19 -10.76 10.61 -5.44
CA LEU A 19 -11.60 11.28 -6.43
C LEU A 19 -12.06 10.31 -7.52
N GLY A 20 -11.20 9.44 -8.04
CA GLY A 20 -11.57 8.42 -9.03
C GLY A 20 -12.57 7.39 -8.48
N GLY A 21 -12.41 7.02 -7.21
CA GLY A 21 -13.40 6.21 -6.49
C GLY A 21 -14.75 6.91 -6.41
N LEU A 22 -14.78 8.19 -6.03
CA LEU A 22 -16.02 8.99 -5.98
C LEU A 22 -16.68 9.06 -7.36
N VAL A 23 -15.92 9.38 -8.42
CA VAL A 23 -16.42 9.42 -9.81
C VAL A 23 -17.09 8.11 -10.22
N THR A 24 -16.49 6.98 -9.84
CA THR A 24 -17.06 5.66 -10.14
C THR A 24 -18.32 5.39 -9.33
N ASN A 25 -18.30 5.68 -8.03
CA ASN A 25 -19.38 5.35 -7.09
C ASN A 25 -20.59 6.27 -7.17
N THR A 26 -20.44 7.51 -7.64
CA THR A 26 -21.53 8.45 -7.86
C THR A 26 -22.11 8.38 -9.28
N GLY A 27 -21.54 7.53 -10.16
CA GLY A 27 -21.94 7.46 -11.57
C GLY A 27 -21.52 8.68 -12.40
N ALA A 28 -20.68 9.57 -11.85
CA ALA A 28 -20.28 10.83 -12.48
C ALA A 28 -19.28 10.68 -13.63
N ALA A 29 -18.84 9.45 -13.94
CA ALA A 29 -17.77 9.18 -14.89
C ALA A 29 -18.01 9.68 -16.33
N LEU A 30 -19.26 9.91 -16.70
CA LEU A 30 -19.68 10.37 -18.03
C LEU A 30 -20.35 11.76 -17.96
N ALA A 31 -20.15 12.51 -16.87
CA ALA A 31 -20.76 13.83 -16.70
C ALA A 31 -20.20 14.85 -17.70
N VAL A 32 -18.96 14.66 -18.16
CA VAL A 32 -18.24 15.43 -19.18
C VAL A 32 -17.89 14.46 -20.33
N PRO A 33 -18.60 14.52 -21.47
CA PRO A 33 -18.51 13.52 -22.53
C PRO A 33 -17.32 13.70 -23.48
N ASP A 34 -16.52 14.74 -23.31
CA ASP A 34 -15.36 15.06 -24.14
C ASP A 34 -14.03 14.95 -23.37
N TRP A 35 -12.94 14.69 -24.08
CA TRP A 35 -11.56 14.70 -23.58
C TRP A 35 -10.62 15.04 -24.75
N PRO A 36 -9.53 15.82 -24.55
CA PRO A 36 -9.01 16.36 -23.29
C PRO A 36 -9.67 17.64 -22.80
N SER A 37 -10.62 18.21 -23.55
CA SER A 37 -11.41 19.39 -23.17
C SER A 37 -12.46 19.07 -22.09
N THR A 38 -13.16 20.11 -21.62
CA THR A 38 -14.38 19.97 -20.81
C THR A 38 -15.46 20.85 -21.43
N PHE A 39 -16.41 20.24 -22.11
CA PHE A 39 -17.43 20.90 -22.94
C PHE A 39 -16.84 21.89 -23.96
N GLY A 40 -15.74 21.50 -24.61
CA GLY A 40 -15.03 22.35 -25.58
C GLY A 40 -14.16 23.45 -24.95
N TYR A 41 -14.20 23.65 -23.63
CA TYR A 41 -13.25 24.52 -22.93
C TYR A 41 -11.91 23.82 -22.76
N ASN A 42 -10.83 24.62 -22.70
CA ASN A 42 -9.58 24.12 -22.14
C ASN A 42 -9.84 23.63 -20.71
N MET A 43 -9.39 22.41 -20.39
CA MET A 43 -9.65 21.75 -19.10
C MET A 43 -9.26 22.60 -17.89
N VAL A 44 -8.16 23.36 -17.95
CA VAL A 44 -7.71 24.18 -16.80
C VAL A 44 -8.52 25.46 -16.64
N LEU A 45 -9.11 25.96 -17.73
CA LEU A 45 -9.84 27.23 -17.78
C LEU A 45 -11.36 27.05 -17.70
N PHE A 46 -11.84 25.82 -17.44
CA PHE A 46 -13.26 25.56 -17.29
C PHE A 46 -13.84 26.38 -16.11
N PRO A 47 -14.99 27.07 -16.27
CA PRO A 47 -15.51 27.95 -15.23
C PRO A 47 -15.91 27.21 -13.95
N TRP A 48 -15.36 27.64 -12.82
CA TRP A 48 -15.63 27.05 -11.49
C TRP A 48 -17.10 27.05 -11.11
N SER A 49 -17.87 28.07 -11.52
CA SER A 49 -19.32 28.15 -11.28
C SER A 49 -20.13 27.05 -11.98
N ARG A 50 -19.55 26.37 -12.98
CA ARG A 50 -20.18 25.26 -13.73
C ARG A 50 -19.77 23.87 -13.22
N MET A 51 -18.84 23.80 -12.27
CA MET A 51 -18.44 22.55 -11.64
C MET A 51 -19.46 22.13 -10.57
N VAL A 52 -20.65 21.73 -10.99
CA VAL A 52 -21.75 21.32 -10.11
C VAL A 52 -22.15 19.87 -10.34
N GLY A 53 -22.67 19.19 -9.31
CA GLY A 53 -23.14 17.80 -9.40
C GLY A 53 -22.06 16.83 -9.90
N GLY A 54 -22.40 15.98 -10.87
CA GLY A 54 -21.47 15.03 -11.48
C GLY A 54 -20.21 15.66 -12.08
N ILE A 55 -20.35 16.85 -12.67
CA ILE A 55 -19.24 17.60 -13.30
C ILE A 55 -18.17 17.93 -12.24
N LEU A 56 -18.58 18.28 -11.01
CA LEU A 56 -17.64 18.56 -9.92
C LEU A 56 -16.72 17.37 -9.66
N TYR A 57 -17.29 16.17 -9.52
CA TYR A 57 -16.52 14.96 -9.23
C TYR A 57 -15.55 14.63 -10.36
N GLU A 58 -16.05 14.60 -11.59
CA GLU A 58 -15.26 14.18 -12.73
C GLU A 58 -14.17 15.21 -13.09
N HIS A 59 -14.53 16.48 -13.15
CA HIS A 59 -13.58 17.53 -13.49
C HIS A 59 -12.50 17.69 -12.40
N SER A 60 -12.86 17.59 -11.12
CA SER A 60 -11.87 17.60 -10.02
C SER A 60 -10.89 16.43 -10.13
N HIS A 61 -11.37 15.24 -10.52
CA HIS A 61 -10.52 14.09 -10.78
C HIS A 61 -9.54 14.35 -11.94
N ARG A 62 -10.00 14.95 -13.05
CA ARG A 62 -9.16 15.34 -14.19
C ARG A 62 -8.07 16.35 -13.80
N LEU A 63 -8.43 17.40 -13.07
CA LEU A 63 -7.48 18.41 -12.59
C LEU A 63 -6.43 17.81 -11.65
N MET A 64 -6.85 16.93 -10.73
CA MET A 64 -5.91 16.21 -9.86
C MET A 64 -5.00 15.27 -10.66
N GLY A 65 -5.51 14.64 -11.72
CA GLY A 65 -4.73 13.81 -12.62
C GLY A 65 -3.64 14.61 -13.34
N ALA A 66 -3.98 15.80 -13.83
CA ALA A 66 -3.01 16.72 -14.43
C ALA A 66 -1.94 17.17 -13.43
N LEU A 67 -2.33 17.50 -12.19
CA LEU A 67 -1.39 17.84 -11.11
C LEU A 67 -0.44 16.68 -10.80
N VAL A 68 -0.95 15.45 -10.67
CA VAL A 68 -0.13 14.25 -10.45
C VAL A 68 0.83 14.03 -11.62
N GLY A 69 0.40 14.26 -12.86
CA GLY A 69 1.26 14.23 -14.05
C GLY A 69 2.43 15.23 -13.94
N LEU A 70 2.14 16.49 -13.61
CA LEU A 70 3.16 17.54 -13.42
C LEU A 70 4.14 17.21 -12.28
N LEU A 71 3.61 16.75 -11.14
CA LEU A 71 4.44 16.32 -10.01
C LEU A 71 5.35 15.13 -10.38
N THR A 72 4.85 14.21 -11.20
CA THR A 72 5.61 13.06 -11.70
C THR A 72 6.74 13.48 -12.63
N LEU A 73 6.49 14.46 -13.52
CA LEU A 73 7.55 15.05 -14.36
C LEU A 73 8.62 15.75 -13.52
N ALA A 74 8.21 16.54 -12.52
CA ALA A 74 9.13 17.20 -11.59
C ALA A 74 9.95 16.18 -10.79
N LEU A 75 9.31 15.10 -10.32
CA LEU A 75 9.98 13.99 -9.64
C LEU A 75 10.99 13.31 -10.57
N ALA A 76 10.63 13.00 -11.81
CA ALA A 76 11.55 12.40 -12.79
C ALA A 76 12.76 13.30 -13.06
N GLY A 77 12.55 14.61 -13.21
CA GLY A 77 13.64 15.60 -13.32
C GLY A 77 14.55 15.61 -12.09
N ALA A 78 13.99 15.53 -10.88
CA ALA A 78 14.77 15.44 -9.65
C ALA A 78 15.55 14.11 -9.53
N LEU A 79 15.00 12.99 -10.02
CA LEU A 79 15.66 11.69 -10.06
C LEU A 79 16.71 11.58 -11.16
N TRP A 80 16.65 12.42 -12.20
CA TRP A 80 17.60 12.41 -13.32
C TRP A 80 19.05 12.55 -12.84
N ARG A 81 19.28 13.49 -11.91
CA ARG A 81 20.60 13.76 -11.31
C ARG A 81 21.14 12.59 -10.48
N ALA A 82 20.28 11.70 -9.99
CA ALA A 82 20.69 10.54 -9.21
C ALA A 82 21.17 9.37 -10.10
N GLY A 83 20.82 9.36 -11.39
CA GLY A 83 21.28 8.36 -12.36
C GLY A 83 20.79 6.93 -12.10
N GLY A 84 21.34 5.99 -12.87
CA GLY A 84 21.18 4.55 -12.66
C GLY A 84 19.73 4.05 -12.53
N ARG A 85 19.45 3.32 -11.44
CA ARG A 85 18.12 2.75 -11.15
C ARG A 85 17.05 3.83 -10.92
N LEU A 86 17.37 4.91 -10.21
CA LEU A 86 16.41 5.96 -9.86
C LEU A 86 15.96 6.74 -11.10
N ARG A 87 16.87 7.04 -12.03
CA ARG A 87 16.52 7.66 -13.31
C ARG A 87 15.55 6.80 -14.12
N ARG A 88 15.81 5.48 -14.20
CA ARG A 88 14.91 4.54 -14.90
C ARG A 88 13.53 4.49 -14.25
N LEU A 89 13.44 4.43 -12.93
CA LEU A 89 12.16 4.45 -12.22
C LEU A 89 11.38 5.75 -12.45
N GLY A 90 12.07 6.90 -12.49
CA GLY A 90 11.45 8.18 -12.86
C GLY A 90 10.86 8.17 -14.27
N LEU A 91 11.59 7.64 -15.24
CA LEU A 91 11.10 7.51 -16.63
C LEU A 91 9.92 6.53 -16.74
N VAL A 92 9.96 5.40 -16.03
CA VAL A 92 8.84 4.46 -15.95
C VAL A 92 7.61 5.13 -15.34
N ALA A 93 7.78 5.90 -14.26
CA ALA A 93 6.67 6.63 -13.66
C ALA A 93 6.04 7.64 -14.64
N VAL A 94 6.85 8.35 -15.43
CA VAL A 94 6.35 9.24 -16.49
C VAL A 94 5.60 8.46 -17.56
N ALA A 95 6.14 7.35 -18.06
CA ALA A 95 5.46 6.53 -19.06
C ALA A 95 4.11 6.00 -18.54
N VAL A 96 4.07 5.51 -17.30
CA VAL A 96 2.85 4.99 -16.68
C VAL A 96 1.81 6.09 -16.46
N VAL A 97 2.19 7.28 -15.99
CA VAL A 97 1.21 8.37 -15.78
C VAL A 97 0.65 8.92 -17.08
N LEU A 98 1.44 8.93 -18.16
CA LEU A 98 0.97 9.29 -19.50
C LEU A 98 -0.02 8.24 -20.03
N ALA A 99 0.31 6.95 -19.90
CA ALA A 99 -0.61 5.86 -20.25
C ALA A 99 -1.91 5.93 -19.44
N GLN A 100 -1.83 6.28 -18.15
CA GLN A 100 -2.99 6.52 -17.29
C GLN A 100 -3.88 7.66 -17.80
N GLY A 101 -3.30 8.79 -18.19
CA GLY A 101 -4.04 9.92 -18.77
C GLY A 101 -4.75 9.55 -20.06
N VAL A 102 -4.08 8.81 -20.95
CA VAL A 102 -4.66 8.33 -22.21
C VAL A 102 -5.79 7.33 -21.95
N LEU A 103 -5.56 6.30 -21.13
CA LEU A 103 -6.60 5.32 -20.77
C LEU A 103 -7.80 5.99 -20.09
N GLY A 104 -7.54 6.97 -19.23
CA GLY A 104 -8.56 7.76 -18.54
C GLY A 104 -9.41 8.59 -19.51
N GLY A 105 -8.80 9.20 -20.54
CA GLY A 105 -9.54 9.91 -21.59
C GLY A 105 -10.31 8.97 -22.52
N LEU A 106 -9.68 7.90 -22.99
CA LEU A 106 -10.29 6.94 -23.90
C LEU A 106 -11.50 6.24 -23.28
N ARG A 107 -11.45 5.88 -21.99
CA ARG A 107 -12.60 5.26 -21.32
C ARG A 107 -13.82 6.18 -21.16
N VAL A 108 -13.65 7.50 -21.32
CA VAL A 108 -14.75 8.47 -21.34
C VAL A 108 -15.33 8.57 -22.75
N VAL A 109 -14.47 8.68 -23.77
CA VAL A 109 -14.91 8.87 -25.17
C VAL A 109 -15.45 7.58 -25.78
N LEU A 110 -14.88 6.42 -25.45
CA LEU A 110 -15.25 5.11 -25.99
C LEU A 110 -16.29 4.36 -25.14
N LEU A 111 -16.66 4.88 -23.97
CA LEU A 111 -17.63 4.27 -23.04
C LEU A 111 -17.32 2.80 -22.70
N GLU A 112 -16.04 2.44 -22.58
CA GLU A 112 -15.61 1.04 -22.47
C GLU A 112 -15.22 0.66 -21.03
N ASP A 113 -15.98 -0.25 -20.41
CA ASP A 113 -15.72 -0.76 -19.06
C ASP A 113 -14.39 -1.49 -18.95
N THR A 114 -13.94 -2.16 -20.01
CA THR A 114 -12.63 -2.81 -20.04
C THR A 114 -11.50 -1.80 -19.84
N LEU A 115 -11.59 -0.63 -20.46
CA LEU A 115 -10.64 0.45 -20.22
C LEU A 115 -10.73 0.99 -18.79
N ALA A 116 -11.92 1.04 -18.19
CA ALA A 116 -12.08 1.43 -16.79
C ALA A 116 -11.42 0.43 -15.83
N ILE A 117 -11.55 -0.88 -16.07
CA ILE A 117 -10.87 -1.94 -15.30
C ILE A 117 -9.35 -1.82 -15.40
N ILE A 118 -8.82 -1.65 -16.62
CA ILE A 118 -7.38 -1.51 -16.88
C ILE A 118 -6.86 -0.21 -16.25
N HIS A 119 -7.54 0.91 -16.48
CA HIS A 119 -7.19 2.21 -15.92
C HIS A 119 -7.13 2.15 -14.39
N GLY A 120 -8.18 1.65 -13.74
CA GLY A 120 -8.24 1.51 -12.29
C GLY A 120 -7.15 0.61 -11.72
N SER A 121 -6.85 -0.51 -12.38
CA SER A 121 -5.81 -1.46 -11.93
C SER A 121 -4.40 -0.87 -12.12
N LEU A 122 -4.15 -0.16 -13.22
CA LEU A 122 -2.86 0.47 -13.48
C LEU A 122 -2.62 1.70 -12.58
N ALA A 123 -3.65 2.43 -12.16
CA ALA A 123 -3.54 3.50 -11.16
C ALA A 123 -2.97 2.97 -9.82
N GLN A 124 -3.38 1.76 -9.44
CA GLN A 124 -2.93 1.09 -8.21
C GLN A 124 -1.46 0.65 -8.33
N ALA A 125 -1.05 0.13 -9.49
CA ALA A 125 0.34 -0.17 -9.77
C ALA A 125 1.22 1.09 -9.78
N PHE A 126 0.73 2.20 -10.34
CA PHE A 126 1.41 3.50 -10.31
C PHE A 126 1.62 3.99 -8.88
N PHE A 127 0.59 3.90 -8.02
CA PHE A 127 0.71 4.24 -6.61
C PHE A 127 1.81 3.40 -5.91
N ALA A 128 1.85 2.10 -6.15
CA ALA A 128 2.84 1.21 -5.57
C ALA A 128 4.27 1.53 -6.07
N LEU A 129 4.42 1.88 -7.35
CA LEU A 129 5.69 2.37 -7.91
C LEU A 129 6.17 3.65 -7.20
N LEU A 130 5.28 4.62 -6.97
CA LEU A 130 5.61 5.83 -6.23
C LEU A 130 6.03 5.53 -4.78
N ALA A 131 5.37 4.56 -4.13
CA ALA A 131 5.75 4.12 -2.78
C ALA A 131 7.17 3.50 -2.75
N ALA A 132 7.51 2.70 -3.76
CA ALA A 132 8.87 2.17 -3.94
C ALA A 132 9.91 3.30 -4.14
N ILE A 133 9.61 4.28 -5.01
CA ILE A 133 10.48 5.45 -5.23
C ILE A 133 10.64 6.27 -3.94
N ALA A 134 9.56 6.46 -3.17
CA ALA A 134 9.60 7.17 -1.90
C ALA A 134 10.53 6.46 -0.90
N LEU A 135 10.49 5.13 -0.80
CA LEU A 135 11.42 4.34 0.01
C LEU A 135 12.87 4.52 -0.46
N LEU A 136 13.13 4.33 -1.76
CA LEU A 136 14.49 4.36 -2.32
C LEU A 136 15.15 5.74 -2.26
N THR A 137 14.35 6.80 -2.14
CA THR A 137 14.83 8.17 -1.96
C THR A 137 14.93 8.58 -0.48
N ALA A 138 14.34 7.81 0.44
CA ALA A 138 14.35 8.11 1.87
C ALA A 138 15.74 7.87 2.50
N PRO A 139 16.15 8.67 3.50
CA PRO A 139 17.39 8.41 4.25
C PRO A 139 17.44 7.01 4.87
N ARG A 140 16.34 6.56 5.47
CA ARG A 140 16.22 5.21 6.05
C ARG A 140 16.29 4.10 5.01
N GLY A 141 15.92 4.38 3.75
CA GLY A 141 16.04 3.43 2.65
C GLY A 141 17.49 3.14 2.26
N ARG A 142 18.45 3.97 2.69
CA ARG A 142 19.89 3.80 2.41
C ARG A 142 20.63 2.96 3.46
N VAL A 143 20.01 2.72 4.62
CA VAL A 143 20.59 1.87 5.67
C VAL A 143 20.52 0.42 5.20
N ALA A 144 21.57 -0.37 5.44
CA ALA A 144 21.56 -1.79 5.10
C ALA A 144 20.33 -2.50 5.72
N GLY A 145 19.73 -3.41 4.95
CA GLY A 145 18.62 -4.24 5.41
C GLY A 145 19.10 -5.33 6.35
N ALA A 146 18.25 -5.75 7.30
CA ALA A 146 18.49 -7.01 8.00
C ALA A 146 18.47 -8.16 6.96
N PRO A 147 19.38 -9.15 7.05
CA PRO A 147 19.36 -10.30 6.16
C PRO A 147 18.01 -11.03 6.21
N VAL A 148 17.52 -11.44 5.03
CA VAL A 148 16.27 -12.18 4.90
C VAL A 148 16.50 -13.43 4.07
N GLU A 149 16.01 -14.56 4.55
CA GLU A 149 16.11 -15.85 3.87
C GLU A 149 15.42 -15.84 2.48
N PRO A 150 15.97 -16.53 1.47
CA PRO A 150 15.42 -16.54 0.11
C PRO A 150 13.95 -16.96 0.03
N ALA A 151 13.55 -17.95 0.83
CA ALA A 151 12.16 -18.43 0.87
C ALA A 151 11.18 -17.32 1.31
N LEU A 152 11.56 -16.48 2.28
CA LEU A 152 10.73 -15.36 2.71
C LEU A 152 10.71 -14.25 1.64
N LYS A 153 11.81 -14.00 0.93
CA LYS A 153 11.81 -13.07 -0.23
C LYS A 153 10.82 -13.54 -1.31
N GLY A 154 10.84 -14.83 -1.65
CA GLY A 154 9.88 -15.43 -2.59
C GLY A 154 8.43 -15.30 -2.12
N LEU A 155 8.17 -15.55 -0.83
CA LEU A 155 6.83 -15.41 -0.25
C LEU A 155 6.31 -13.97 -0.32
N VAL A 156 7.18 -12.98 -0.13
CA VAL A 156 6.81 -11.55 -0.26
C VAL A 156 6.44 -11.21 -1.71
N VAL A 157 7.16 -11.75 -2.70
CA VAL A 157 6.82 -11.56 -4.13
C VAL A 157 5.46 -12.18 -4.45
N VAL A 158 5.22 -13.42 -4.01
CA VAL A 158 3.92 -14.10 -4.21
C VAL A 158 2.79 -13.32 -3.54
N ALA A 159 2.97 -12.87 -2.29
CA ALA A 159 1.98 -12.07 -1.59
C ALA A 159 1.72 -10.72 -2.28
N THR A 160 2.74 -10.08 -2.85
CA THR A 160 2.59 -8.85 -3.63
C THR A 160 1.79 -9.09 -4.90
N ALA A 161 2.10 -10.16 -5.65
CA ALA A 161 1.37 -10.53 -6.86
C ALA A 161 -0.10 -10.87 -6.55
N LEU A 162 -0.35 -11.61 -5.47
CA LEU A 162 -1.69 -11.95 -5.02
C LEU A 162 -2.50 -10.70 -4.61
N LEU A 163 -1.88 -9.76 -3.88
CA LEU A 163 -2.52 -8.49 -3.54
C LEU A 163 -2.85 -7.66 -4.79
N TYR A 164 -1.95 -7.63 -5.79
CA TYR A 164 -2.24 -6.95 -7.05
C TYR A 164 -3.39 -7.64 -7.82
N ALA A 165 -3.40 -8.98 -7.89
CA ALA A 165 -4.52 -9.72 -8.47
C ALA A 165 -5.84 -9.43 -7.74
N GLN A 166 -5.82 -9.31 -6.41
CA GLN A 166 -7.00 -8.96 -5.63
C GLN A 166 -7.57 -7.57 -5.95
N ILE A 167 -6.69 -6.62 -6.27
CA ILE A 167 -7.09 -5.29 -6.77
C ILE A 167 -7.79 -5.40 -8.13
N VAL A 168 -7.24 -6.21 -9.05
CA VAL A 168 -7.87 -6.48 -10.36
C VAL A 168 -9.24 -7.15 -10.17
N PHE A 169 -9.36 -8.11 -9.25
CA PHE A 169 -10.64 -8.72 -8.91
C PHE A 169 -11.64 -7.73 -8.31
N GLY A 170 -11.16 -6.74 -7.54
CA GLY A 170 -12.01 -5.63 -7.07
C GLY A 170 -12.53 -4.74 -8.20
N ALA A 171 -11.71 -4.49 -9.23
CA ALA A 171 -12.15 -3.79 -10.44
C ALA A 171 -13.17 -4.61 -11.24
N LEU A 172 -12.94 -5.92 -11.39
CA LEU A 172 -13.88 -6.84 -12.02
C LEU A 172 -15.19 -6.98 -11.23
N LEU A 173 -15.16 -6.92 -9.90
CA LEU A 173 -16.37 -6.82 -9.09
C LEU A 173 -17.15 -5.54 -9.40
N THR A 174 -16.45 -4.41 -9.48
CA THR A 174 -17.07 -3.09 -9.71
C THR A 174 -17.73 -2.98 -11.08
N HIS A 175 -17.08 -3.48 -12.14
CA HIS A 175 -17.53 -3.30 -13.52
C HIS A 175 -18.20 -4.55 -14.14
N ALA A 176 -17.93 -5.74 -13.62
CA ALA A 176 -18.43 -7.00 -14.18
C ALA A 176 -19.11 -7.92 -13.15
N GLY A 177 -19.32 -7.46 -11.91
CA GLY A 177 -20.05 -8.19 -10.88
C GLY A 177 -19.37 -9.47 -10.37
N ARG A 178 -18.07 -9.69 -10.66
CA ARG A 178 -17.31 -10.90 -10.31
C ARG A 178 -16.93 -10.98 -8.83
N ILE A 179 -17.94 -11.13 -7.98
CA ILE A 179 -17.79 -11.24 -6.53
C ILE A 179 -17.10 -12.53 -6.08
N ASP A 180 -17.29 -13.61 -6.84
CA ASP A 180 -16.67 -14.91 -6.65
C ASP A 180 -15.14 -14.81 -6.62
N LEU A 181 -14.55 -14.15 -7.63
CA LEU A 181 -13.11 -13.94 -7.73
C LEU A 181 -12.59 -13.06 -6.59
N HIS A 182 -13.31 -11.99 -6.28
CA HIS A 182 -12.90 -11.06 -5.23
C HIS A 182 -12.93 -11.72 -3.83
N LEU A 183 -13.94 -12.54 -3.54
CA LEU A 183 -14.03 -13.22 -2.25
C LEU A 183 -12.97 -14.33 -2.13
N ALA A 184 -12.78 -15.14 -3.18
CA ALA A 184 -11.76 -16.19 -3.20
C ALA A 184 -10.35 -15.60 -3.04
N GLY A 185 -10.03 -14.53 -3.77
CA GLY A 185 -8.76 -13.84 -3.64
C GLY A 185 -8.58 -13.18 -2.27
N ALA A 186 -9.65 -12.65 -1.65
CA ALA A 186 -9.60 -12.11 -0.30
C ALA A 186 -9.19 -13.18 0.72
N VAL A 187 -9.77 -14.38 0.66
CA VAL A 187 -9.39 -15.51 1.54
C VAL A 187 -7.89 -15.79 1.45
N LEU A 188 -7.35 -15.88 0.23
CA LEU A 188 -5.93 -16.12 0.02
C LEU A 188 -5.05 -14.99 0.56
N VAL A 189 -5.45 -13.73 0.33
CA VAL A 189 -4.74 -12.54 0.86
C VAL A 189 -4.72 -12.56 2.38
N PHE A 190 -5.87 -12.78 3.02
CA PHE A 190 -5.99 -12.80 4.48
C PHE A 190 -5.35 -14.02 5.13
N ALA A 191 -5.13 -15.11 4.39
CA ALA A 191 -4.31 -16.23 4.86
C ALA A 191 -2.81 -15.94 4.77
N MET A 192 -2.35 -15.41 3.63
CA MET A 192 -0.92 -15.30 3.31
C MET A 192 -0.25 -14.05 3.89
N VAL A 193 -0.86 -12.88 3.72
CA VAL A 193 -0.22 -11.59 4.03
C VAL A 193 0.08 -11.42 5.53
N PRO A 194 -0.78 -11.85 6.47
CA PRO A 194 -0.45 -11.80 7.89
C PRO A 194 0.76 -12.65 8.27
N ILE A 195 0.95 -13.81 7.63
CA ILE A 195 2.13 -14.68 7.84
C ILE A 195 3.39 -13.96 7.39
N VAL A 196 3.38 -13.36 6.19
CA VAL A 196 4.49 -12.57 5.66
C VAL A 196 4.82 -11.40 6.58
N ALA A 197 3.82 -10.60 6.96
CA ALA A 197 4.01 -9.46 7.84
C ALA A 197 4.54 -9.85 9.22
N ALA A 198 4.03 -10.95 9.81
CA ALA A 198 4.50 -11.44 11.10
C ALA A 198 5.96 -11.91 11.04
N ARG A 199 6.38 -12.59 9.97
CA ARG A 199 7.77 -13.02 9.77
C ARG A 199 8.69 -11.83 9.55
N LEU A 200 8.33 -10.89 8.68
CA LEU A 200 9.13 -9.69 8.43
C LEU A 200 9.26 -8.80 9.67
N ARG A 201 8.21 -8.69 10.49
CA ARG A 201 8.28 -7.96 11.76
C ARG A 201 9.32 -8.52 12.73
N ARG A 202 9.56 -9.83 12.72
CA ARG A 202 10.53 -10.51 13.59
C ARG A 202 11.99 -10.33 13.13
N THR A 203 12.23 -9.85 11.91
CA THR A 203 13.60 -9.59 11.41
C THR A 203 14.30 -8.45 12.15
N GLY A 204 13.56 -7.60 12.88
CA GLY A 204 14.12 -6.44 13.56
C GLY A 204 14.53 -5.29 12.63
N ASP A 205 14.31 -5.40 11.31
CA ASP A 205 14.65 -4.34 10.37
C ASP A 205 13.86 -3.04 10.67
N ALA A 206 14.58 -1.93 10.76
CA ALA A 206 14.04 -0.63 11.16
C ALA A 206 12.95 -0.08 10.21
N VAL A 207 12.87 -0.59 8.97
CA VAL A 207 11.82 -0.25 8.01
C VAL A 207 10.79 -1.37 7.92
N ALA A 208 11.22 -2.62 7.79
CA ALA A 208 10.30 -3.74 7.57
C ALA A 208 9.39 -3.98 8.78
N ALA A 209 9.89 -3.82 10.02
CA ALA A 209 9.09 -4.03 11.21
C ALA A 209 7.91 -3.03 11.38
N PRO A 210 8.12 -1.70 11.32
CA PRO A 210 6.99 -0.76 11.37
C PRO A 210 6.05 -0.88 10.17
N VAL A 211 6.56 -1.07 8.95
CA VAL A 211 5.71 -1.22 7.76
C VAL A 211 4.88 -2.50 7.83
N SER A 212 5.42 -3.60 8.37
CA SER A 212 4.66 -4.84 8.60
C SER A 212 3.54 -4.66 9.63
N ARG A 213 3.77 -3.87 10.68
CA ARG A 213 2.71 -3.52 11.65
C ARG A 213 1.61 -2.69 11.00
N LEU A 214 2.00 -1.68 10.22
CA LEU A 214 1.05 -0.87 9.45
C LEU A 214 0.22 -1.74 8.50
N LEU A 215 0.87 -2.67 7.78
CA LEU A 215 0.20 -3.60 6.87
C LEU A 215 -0.87 -4.45 7.58
N LEU A 216 -0.58 -4.95 8.78
CA LEU A 216 -1.55 -5.71 9.58
C LEU A 216 -2.74 -4.84 10.02
N VAL A 217 -2.50 -3.60 10.44
CA VAL A 217 -3.56 -2.65 10.80
C VAL A 217 -4.44 -2.35 9.59
N LEU A 218 -3.81 -2.06 8.44
CA LEU A 218 -4.53 -1.78 7.20
C LEU A 218 -5.35 -3.00 6.74
N LEU A 219 -4.85 -4.23 6.89
CA LEU A 219 -5.63 -5.44 6.60
C LEU A 219 -6.86 -5.56 7.51
N GLY A 220 -6.73 -5.27 8.81
CA GLY A 220 -7.88 -5.24 9.71
C GLY A 220 -8.93 -4.22 9.26
N VAL A 221 -8.50 -3.01 8.92
CA VAL A 221 -9.38 -1.96 8.37
C VAL A 221 -10.01 -2.41 7.04
N GLN A 222 -9.24 -3.03 6.14
CA GLN A 222 -9.72 -3.53 4.85
C GLN A 222 -10.81 -4.59 5.00
N LEU A 223 -10.67 -5.48 5.99
CA LEU A 223 -11.68 -6.50 6.29
C LEU A 223 -12.98 -5.85 6.74
N LEU A 224 -12.91 -4.90 7.68
CA LEU A 224 -14.09 -4.17 8.17
C LEU A 224 -14.76 -3.39 7.04
N LEU A 225 -13.99 -2.67 6.21
CA LEU A 225 -14.51 -1.93 5.06
C LEU A 225 -15.09 -2.87 4.00
N GLY A 226 -14.51 -4.05 3.79
CA GLY A 226 -14.97 -5.05 2.83
C GLY A 226 -16.29 -5.68 3.26
N VAL A 227 -16.37 -6.12 4.51
CA VAL A 227 -17.62 -6.63 5.11
C VAL A 227 -18.70 -5.54 5.09
N GLY A 228 -18.36 -4.32 5.52
CA GLY A 228 -19.30 -3.19 5.49
C GLY A 228 -19.80 -2.89 4.08
N SER A 229 -18.91 -2.87 3.08
CA SER A 229 -19.29 -2.67 1.67
C SER A 229 -20.16 -3.80 1.14
N PHE A 230 -19.89 -5.04 1.55
CA PHE A 230 -20.69 -6.20 1.18
C PHE A 230 -22.10 -6.11 1.76
N LEU A 231 -22.21 -5.86 3.06
CA LEU A 231 -23.51 -5.73 3.75
C LEU A 231 -24.33 -4.57 3.16
N ALA A 232 -23.69 -3.41 2.92
CA ALA A 232 -24.37 -2.24 2.37
C ALA A 232 -24.90 -2.44 0.94
N ARG A 233 -24.33 -3.37 0.15
CA ARG A 233 -24.68 -3.54 -1.27
C ARG A 233 -25.45 -4.82 -1.58
N PHE A 234 -25.23 -5.88 -0.81
CA PHE A 234 -25.72 -7.22 -1.14
C PHE A 234 -26.59 -7.82 -0.04
N SER A 235 -26.92 -7.06 1.01
CA SER A 235 -27.84 -7.51 2.06
C SER A 235 -29.05 -6.59 2.15
N SER A 236 -30.17 -7.11 2.66
CA SER A 236 -31.39 -6.35 2.95
C SER A 236 -31.36 -5.68 4.33
N LEU A 237 -30.19 -5.62 4.97
CA LEU A 237 -30.04 -4.98 6.28
C LEU A 237 -30.15 -3.47 6.11
N TRP A 238 -31.01 -2.83 6.91
CA TRP A 238 -31.09 -1.38 6.96
C TRP A 238 -29.84 -0.80 7.61
N ILE A 239 -29.13 0.06 6.89
CA ILE A 239 -27.92 0.73 7.38
C ILE A 239 -28.16 2.25 7.36
N PRO A 240 -27.90 2.97 8.46
CA PRO A 240 -28.03 4.43 8.50
C PRO A 240 -27.23 5.12 7.38
N GLY A 241 -27.84 6.15 6.78
CA GLY A 241 -27.20 6.94 5.73
C GLY A 241 -26.97 6.19 4.42
N GLU A 242 -27.86 5.24 4.08
CA GLU A 242 -27.75 4.28 2.96
C GLU A 242 -26.99 4.79 1.72
N GLN A 243 -27.42 5.88 1.08
CA GLN A 243 -26.74 6.42 -0.11
C GLN A 243 -25.30 6.87 0.14
N ILE A 244 -25.03 7.53 1.27
CA ILE A 244 -23.69 7.98 1.66
C ILE A 244 -22.81 6.76 1.94
N THR A 245 -23.35 5.77 2.66
CA THR A 245 -22.64 4.56 3.06
C THR A 245 -22.28 3.68 1.86
N VAL A 246 -23.21 3.46 0.93
CA VAL A 246 -23.01 2.70 -0.32
C VAL A 246 -22.02 3.39 -1.26
N THR A 247 -21.85 4.71 -1.14
CA THR A 247 -20.87 5.49 -1.89
C THR A 247 -19.49 5.47 -1.22
N LEU A 248 -19.40 5.79 0.06
CA LEU A 248 -18.13 6.05 0.74
C LEU A 248 -17.38 4.78 1.16
N LEU A 249 -18.07 3.72 1.60
CA LEU A 249 -17.38 2.50 2.05
C LEU A 249 -16.52 1.86 0.95
N PRO A 250 -17.01 1.70 -0.29
CA PRO A 250 -16.18 1.14 -1.35
C PRO A 250 -15.06 2.10 -1.79
N VAL A 251 -15.26 3.42 -1.70
CA VAL A 251 -14.20 4.39 -1.99
C VAL A 251 -13.07 4.27 -0.96
N ALA A 252 -13.42 4.20 0.33
CA ALA A 252 -12.46 3.95 1.41
C ALA A 252 -11.78 2.58 1.25
N HIS A 253 -12.54 1.53 0.92
CA HIS A 253 -12.02 0.18 0.70
C HIS A 253 -10.99 0.14 -0.43
N ARG A 254 -11.22 0.88 -1.53
CA ARG A 254 -10.25 1.00 -2.63
C ARG A 254 -8.98 1.72 -2.19
N LEU A 255 -9.11 2.86 -1.49
CA LEU A 255 -7.95 3.62 -1.00
C LEU A 255 -7.10 2.78 -0.04
N VAL A 256 -7.70 2.10 0.93
CA VAL A 256 -6.97 1.26 1.88
C VAL A 256 -6.31 0.09 1.14
N GLY A 257 -6.94 -0.47 0.11
CA GLY A 257 -6.32 -1.42 -0.83
C GLY A 257 -5.04 -0.88 -1.47
N SER A 258 -5.04 0.38 -1.92
CA SER A 258 -3.83 1.06 -2.44
C SER A 258 -2.71 1.15 -1.40
N LEU A 259 -3.06 1.53 -0.17
CA LEU A 259 -2.11 1.66 0.93
C LEU A 259 -1.49 0.29 1.30
N ILE A 260 -2.28 -0.77 1.29
CA ILE A 260 -1.82 -2.15 1.49
C ILE A 260 -0.84 -2.56 0.39
N LEU A 261 -1.20 -2.31 -0.89
CA LEU A 261 -0.34 -2.62 -2.02
C LEU A 261 0.99 -1.83 -1.96
N GLY A 262 0.92 -0.54 -1.63
CA GLY A 262 2.11 0.29 -1.43
C GLY A 262 2.99 -0.23 -0.30
N ALA A 263 2.40 -0.62 0.84
CA ALA A 263 3.13 -1.17 1.98
C ALA A 263 3.84 -2.49 1.65
N ILE A 264 3.17 -3.44 0.99
CA ILE A 264 3.80 -4.72 0.62
C ILE A 264 4.90 -4.52 -0.44
N VAL A 265 4.73 -3.58 -1.38
CA VAL A 265 5.78 -3.26 -2.37
C VAL A 265 7.00 -2.60 -1.70
N VAL A 266 6.78 -1.72 -0.71
CA VAL A 266 7.87 -1.18 0.13
C VAL A 266 8.62 -2.32 0.82
N LEU A 267 7.91 -3.31 1.38
CA LEU A 267 8.53 -4.50 1.99
C LEU A 267 9.29 -5.33 0.95
N ALA A 268 8.71 -5.60 -0.22
CA ALA A 268 9.34 -6.36 -1.31
C ALA A 268 10.65 -5.71 -1.77
N VAL A 269 10.64 -4.39 -1.98
CA VAL A 269 11.84 -3.64 -2.34
C VAL A 269 12.85 -3.69 -1.20
N ARG A 270 12.44 -3.47 0.06
CA ARG A 270 13.33 -3.50 1.22
C ARG A 270 14.07 -4.83 1.36
N VAL A 271 13.36 -5.96 1.27
CA VAL A 271 13.98 -7.28 1.40
C VAL A 271 14.82 -7.66 0.18
N SER A 272 14.51 -7.14 -1.01
CA SER A 272 15.34 -7.33 -2.21
C SER A 272 16.68 -6.61 -2.11
N THR A 273 16.73 -5.48 -1.39
CA THR A 273 17.97 -4.72 -1.14
C THR A 273 18.77 -5.23 0.06
N ALA A 274 18.22 -6.15 0.86
CA ALA A 274 18.97 -6.78 1.94
C ALA A 274 19.93 -7.82 1.37
N GLU A 275 21.23 -7.59 1.59
CA GLU A 275 22.28 -8.55 1.22
C GLU A 275 22.00 -9.90 1.89
N THR A 276 22.08 -10.97 1.10
CA THR A 276 22.14 -12.33 1.62
C THR A 276 23.50 -12.51 2.29
N ASP A 277 23.51 -12.84 3.59
CA ASP A 277 24.74 -13.23 4.29
C ASP A 277 25.40 -14.38 3.52
N PRO A 278 26.66 -14.25 3.06
CA PRO A 278 27.37 -15.38 2.48
C PRO A 278 27.38 -16.51 3.52
N GLN A 279 26.98 -17.70 3.07
CA GLN A 279 26.91 -18.94 3.85
C GLN A 279 28.08 -19.06 4.85
N PRO A 280 27.87 -19.58 6.08
CA PRO A 280 28.94 -19.75 7.08
C PRO A 280 30.15 -20.54 6.54
N ILE A 281 29.92 -21.43 5.57
CA ILE A 281 30.94 -22.23 4.90
C ILE A 281 31.98 -21.35 4.19
N ASP A 282 31.56 -20.24 3.58
CA ASP A 282 32.45 -19.33 2.86
C ASP A 282 33.30 -18.46 3.81
N ARG A 283 32.80 -18.13 5.00
CA ARG A 283 33.59 -17.47 6.05
C ARG A 283 34.67 -18.41 6.60
N ALA A 284 34.33 -19.67 6.86
CA ALA A 284 35.29 -20.68 7.31
C ALA A 284 36.37 -20.96 6.27
N ARG A 285 36.00 -20.99 4.97
CA ARG A 285 36.96 -21.18 3.88
C ARG A 285 37.89 -19.99 3.70
N ARG A 286 37.37 -18.75 3.84
CA ARG A 286 38.20 -17.53 3.77
C ARG A 286 39.11 -17.38 4.99
N SER A 287 38.66 -17.75 6.19
CA SER A 287 39.49 -17.72 7.38
C SER A 287 40.59 -18.80 7.37
N HIS A 288 40.30 -20.01 6.86
CA HIS A 288 41.33 -21.03 6.64
C HIS A 288 42.31 -20.67 5.53
N ALA A 289 41.85 -20.10 4.42
CA ALA A 289 42.76 -19.65 3.36
C ALA A 289 43.69 -18.52 3.82
N ALA A 290 43.20 -17.60 4.67
CA ALA A 290 44.00 -16.55 5.27
C ALA A 290 45.00 -17.07 6.32
N SER A 291 44.68 -18.14 7.06
CA SER A 291 45.61 -18.73 8.03
C SER A 291 46.72 -19.56 7.38
N ILE A 292 46.46 -20.19 6.22
CA ILE A 292 47.44 -21.03 5.50
C ILE A 292 48.51 -20.18 4.80
N SER A 293 48.22 -18.92 4.44
CA SER A 293 49.17 -18.03 3.76
C SER A 293 50.18 -17.33 4.70
N GLY A 294 50.12 -17.57 6.01
CA GLY A 294 50.92 -16.84 7.02
C GLY A 294 52.25 -17.47 7.46
N HIS A 295 52.63 -18.64 6.97
CA HIS A 295 53.85 -19.33 7.43
C HIS A 295 54.67 -19.93 6.28
N THR A 296 55.44 -19.09 5.58
CA THR A 296 56.71 -19.51 4.94
C THR A 296 57.66 -18.30 4.88
N GLY A 297 58.75 -18.34 5.63
CA GLY A 297 59.79 -17.29 5.58
C GLY A 297 60.73 -17.32 6.78
N SER A 298 61.59 -18.33 6.83
CA SER A 298 62.71 -18.48 7.76
C SER A 298 63.83 -17.45 7.50
N GLU A 299 64.31 -16.79 8.56
CA GLU A 299 65.61 -16.09 8.62
C GLU A 299 66.79 -17.07 8.56
N PRO A 300 68.03 -16.59 8.28
CA PRO A 300 68.99 -16.50 9.38
C PRO A 300 69.96 -15.30 9.37
N ALA A 301 70.21 -14.80 10.59
CA ALA A 301 71.49 -14.42 11.22
C ALA A 301 72.38 -13.29 10.63
N SER A 302 72.61 -12.24 11.45
CA SER A 302 73.88 -11.95 12.17
C SER A 302 74.25 -10.45 12.22
N ARG A 303 74.46 -9.94 13.45
CA ARG A 303 75.55 -9.02 13.93
C ARG A 303 75.10 -8.09 15.07
N THR A 304 75.90 -8.10 16.13
CA THR A 304 75.99 -7.15 17.27
C THR A 304 77.42 -6.55 17.27
N PRO A 305 77.80 -5.59 18.16
CA PRO A 305 77.07 -4.59 18.95
C PRO A 305 77.74 -3.17 18.86
N LEU A 306 77.20 -2.17 19.61
CA LEU A 306 77.79 -0.91 20.15
C LEU A 306 76.65 0.15 20.21
N GLN A 307 76.50 1.12 21.12
CA GLN A 307 77.08 1.49 22.42
C GLN A 307 76.33 2.78 22.87
N ARG A 308 76.01 2.91 24.19
CA ARG A 308 75.69 4.15 24.97
C ARG A 308 74.42 4.94 24.57
N SER A 309 73.74 5.73 25.42
CA SER A 309 73.60 5.95 26.88
C SER A 309 72.56 7.08 27.07
N HIS A 310 71.98 7.17 28.28
CA HIS A 310 71.27 8.32 28.91
C HIS A 310 69.83 8.60 28.43
N ALA A 311 68.86 9.01 29.25
CA ALA A 311 68.64 9.12 30.71
C ALA A 311 67.13 9.43 30.85
N ALA A 312 66.37 8.68 31.67
CA ALA A 312 65.79 9.11 32.96
C ALA A 312 64.75 10.25 32.93
N SER A 313 63.54 9.95 33.42
CA SER A 313 62.77 10.68 34.47
C SER A 313 61.38 10.01 34.58
N LEU A 314 61.09 9.27 35.66
CA LEU A 314 60.43 9.71 36.92
C LEU A 314 58.97 10.14 36.67
N SER A 315 57.95 9.84 37.47
CA SER A 315 57.70 9.04 38.69
C SER A 315 56.23 9.35 39.06
N GLY A 316 55.52 8.45 39.73
CA GLY A 316 54.50 8.87 40.71
C GLY A 316 53.08 8.31 40.59
N HIS A 317 52.84 7.23 41.32
CA HIS A 317 51.58 6.86 42.00
C HIS A 317 51.94 6.68 43.51
N PRO A 318 51.03 6.51 44.50
CA PRO A 318 49.55 6.62 44.54
C PRO A 318 48.95 7.29 45.83
N GLY A 319 47.61 7.44 45.87
CA GLY A 319 46.74 7.43 47.07
C GLY A 319 46.29 8.79 47.66
N PRO A 320 45.34 8.86 48.62
CA PRO A 320 44.23 7.96 49.00
C PRO A 320 42.86 8.70 49.21
N ALA A 321 41.79 7.97 49.57
CA ALA A 321 40.48 8.50 50.03
C ALA A 321 40.49 8.86 51.54
N PRO A 322 39.57 9.71 52.04
CA PRO A 322 38.49 9.18 52.92
C PRO A 322 37.13 9.96 52.99
N THR A 323 36.07 9.18 53.25
CA THR A 323 34.84 9.34 54.08
C THR A 323 33.97 10.62 54.23
N SER A 324 32.65 10.38 54.08
CA SER A 324 31.47 10.75 54.91
C SER A 324 30.71 12.08 54.77
N ARG A 325 29.40 11.99 54.41
CA ARG A 325 28.20 12.49 55.15
C ARG A 325 26.88 12.16 54.40
N THR A 326 25.90 11.62 55.13
CA THR A 326 24.45 11.42 54.82
C THR A 326 23.62 12.43 55.66
N PRO A 327 22.26 12.47 55.67
CA PRO A 327 21.19 12.08 54.71
C PRO A 327 20.12 13.20 54.50
N LEU A 328 19.06 12.92 53.72
CA LEU A 328 17.65 13.44 53.71
C LEU A 328 17.12 13.28 52.26
N GLN A 329 15.89 12.92 51.89
CA GLN A 329 14.68 12.39 52.52
C GLN A 329 13.66 12.18 51.35
N GLN A 330 12.89 11.08 51.36
CA GLN A 330 11.57 10.88 50.69
C GLN A 330 11.49 10.96 49.15
N THR A 331 10.69 10.18 48.41
CA THR A 331 9.62 9.22 48.73
C THR A 331 9.49 8.24 47.55
N ARG A 332 9.41 6.93 47.85
CA ARG A 332 8.98 5.86 46.94
C ARG A 332 7.58 5.45 47.40
N VAL A 333 6.63 5.31 46.48
CA VAL A 333 5.33 4.68 46.76
C VAL A 333 5.34 3.28 46.14
N ASP A 334 5.16 2.30 47.01
CA ASP A 334 5.10 0.88 46.73
C ASP A 334 3.71 0.40 46.33
N ARG A 335 3.76 -0.78 45.72
CA ARG A 335 2.73 -1.70 45.25
C ARG A 335 2.15 -2.56 46.39
N ALA A 336 0.90 -3.03 46.25
CA ALA A 336 0.32 -4.36 46.61
C ALA A 336 -1.14 -4.27 47.13
N PRO A 337 -1.92 -5.36 47.35
CA PRO A 337 -2.10 -6.65 46.63
C PRO A 337 -3.59 -7.13 46.48
N ARG A 338 -3.78 -8.31 45.83
CA ARG A 338 -4.79 -9.42 45.93
C ARG A 338 -6.07 -9.21 46.79
N SER A 339 -7.29 -9.71 46.49
CA SER A 339 -7.77 -11.06 46.08
C SER A 339 -9.32 -11.02 45.89
N HIS A 340 -9.92 -11.94 45.11
CA HIS A 340 -11.05 -12.82 45.51
C HIS A 340 -11.60 -13.64 44.32
N ALA A 341 -11.95 -14.89 44.61
CA ALA A 341 -12.60 -15.86 43.74
C ALA A 341 -14.06 -16.06 44.19
N ALA A 342 -14.96 -16.38 43.26
CA ALA A 342 -16.15 -17.21 43.49
C ALA A 342 -16.71 -17.73 42.16
N SER A 343 -17.13 -18.99 42.19
CA SER A 343 -17.72 -19.83 41.14
C SER A 343 -19.25 -19.71 41.15
N ILE A 344 -19.95 -20.12 40.08
CA ILE A 344 -21.16 -20.98 40.09
C ILE A 344 -21.64 -21.27 38.64
N SER A 345 -22.09 -22.52 38.49
CA SER A 345 -22.52 -23.32 37.33
C SER A 345 -23.95 -23.05 36.84
N GLY A 346 -24.25 -23.43 35.59
CA GLY A 346 -25.62 -23.66 35.10
C GLY A 346 -25.78 -23.83 33.58
N HIS A 347 -25.78 -25.07 33.08
CA HIS A 347 -26.52 -25.55 31.88
C HIS A 347 -27.82 -26.25 32.39
N PRO A 348 -28.86 -26.63 31.59
CA PRO A 348 -28.87 -26.96 30.13
C PRO A 348 -30.17 -26.59 29.33
N GLU A 349 -30.19 -27.04 28.06
CA GLU A 349 -31.34 -27.50 27.23
C GLU A 349 -32.41 -26.53 26.65
N SER A 350 -32.50 -26.47 25.31
CA SER A 350 -33.60 -27.07 24.51
C SER A 350 -33.48 -26.71 23.00
N ALA A 351 -33.67 -27.71 22.14
CA ALA A 351 -33.71 -27.63 20.68
C ALA A 351 -35.18 -27.47 20.18
N PRO A 352 -35.54 -27.81 18.93
CA PRO A 352 -35.42 -27.02 17.70
C PRO A 352 -36.81 -26.70 17.10
N THR A 353 -36.92 -25.74 16.18
CA THR A 353 -38.09 -25.66 15.29
C THR A 353 -37.72 -25.45 13.83
N SER A 354 -37.93 -26.54 13.09
CA SER A 354 -38.02 -26.66 11.64
C SER A 354 -39.29 -25.98 11.12
N ARG A 355 -39.21 -25.20 10.03
CA ARG A 355 -40.30 -25.09 9.05
C ARG A 355 -39.73 -24.96 7.63
N THR A 356 -40.09 -25.95 6.82
CA THR A 356 -39.86 -26.12 5.37
C THR A 356 -40.97 -25.38 4.57
N PRO A 357 -41.00 -25.42 3.22
CA PRO A 357 -41.23 -24.27 2.37
C PRO A 357 -42.66 -24.19 1.79
N LEU A 358 -43.05 -23.04 1.24
CA LEU A 358 -44.19 -22.94 0.36
C LEU A 358 -43.74 -22.61 -1.07
N GLN A 359 -44.20 -23.49 -1.95
CA GLN A 359 -44.07 -23.50 -3.41
C GLN A 359 -45.34 -22.86 -4.01
N GLN A 360 -45.23 -22.38 -5.26
CA GLN A 360 -46.32 -22.13 -6.24
C GLN A 360 -47.21 -20.89 -5.92
N THR A 361 -47.64 -20.03 -6.84
CA THR A 361 -47.93 -19.99 -8.30
C THR A 361 -48.09 -18.49 -8.66
N HIS A 362 -47.73 -17.94 -9.82
CA HIS A 362 -48.54 -17.96 -11.05
C HIS A 362 -47.80 -17.18 -12.16
N ALA A 363 -47.84 -17.71 -13.38
CA ALA A 363 -47.61 -17.00 -14.62
C ALA A 363 -48.88 -16.27 -15.07
N ALA A 364 -48.73 -15.10 -15.69
CA ALA A 364 -49.71 -14.55 -16.63
C ALA A 364 -49.00 -13.64 -17.65
N SER A 365 -48.87 -14.15 -18.88
CA SER A 365 -48.71 -13.35 -20.10
C SER A 365 -50.07 -12.75 -20.47
N ILE A 366 -50.09 -11.50 -20.94
CA ILE A 366 -51.18 -11.00 -21.78
C ILE A 366 -50.55 -10.23 -22.95
N SER A 367 -50.89 -10.71 -24.15
CA SER A 367 -50.64 -10.08 -25.44
C SER A 367 -51.79 -9.17 -25.85
N GLY A 368 -51.47 -8.09 -26.58
CA GLY A 368 -52.15 -7.70 -27.82
C GLY A 368 -53.42 -6.85 -27.74
N HIS A 369 -53.33 -5.62 -28.29
CA HIS A 369 -54.27 -5.14 -29.31
C HIS A 369 -53.63 -4.02 -30.17
N PRO A 370 -53.79 -4.02 -31.51
CA PRO A 370 -53.38 -2.96 -32.41
C PRO A 370 -54.57 -2.11 -32.93
N GLY A 371 -54.28 -0.91 -33.43
CA GLY A 371 -55.21 0.02 -34.10
C GLY A 371 -55.05 1.43 -33.50
N SER A 372 -54.90 2.54 -34.23
CA SER A 372 -55.20 2.88 -35.62
C SER A 372 -54.45 4.18 -36.01
N GLU A 373 -54.21 4.36 -37.31
CA GLU A 373 -53.48 5.43 -38.03
C GLU A 373 -54.04 6.88 -37.90
N PRO A 374 -53.30 7.90 -38.39
CA PRO A 374 -53.43 9.32 -38.02
C PRO A 374 -54.17 10.19 -39.07
N PRO A 375 -54.43 11.48 -38.79
CA PRO A 375 -54.64 12.47 -39.83
C PRO A 375 -53.43 13.40 -40.03
N ALA A 376 -53.28 13.78 -41.28
CA ALA A 376 -52.19 14.53 -41.88
C ALA A 376 -52.32 16.06 -41.69
N ARG A 377 -51.14 16.72 -41.74
CA ARG A 377 -50.84 18.04 -42.33
C ARG A 377 -51.58 19.29 -41.80
N HIS A 378 -50.81 20.22 -41.27
CA HIS A 378 -50.66 21.54 -41.91
C HIS A 378 -49.29 22.14 -41.60
N SER A 379 -48.62 22.59 -42.67
CA SER A 379 -47.37 23.35 -42.66
C SER A 379 -47.57 24.58 -43.53
N LEU A 380 -46.79 25.62 -43.23
CA LEU A 380 -46.52 26.90 -43.93
C LEU A 380 -47.30 28.11 -43.39
N PRO A 381 -46.70 29.31 -43.46
CA PRO A 381 -45.30 29.69 -43.21
C PRO A 381 -45.11 30.49 -41.90
#